data_AF-A0A5D0WWU5-F1
#
_entry.id   AF-A0A5D0WWU5-F1
#
_cell.length_a   1.000
_cell.length_b   1.000
_cell.length_c   1.000
_cell.angle_alpha   90.00
_cell.angle_beta   90.00
_cell.angle_gamma   90.00
#
_symmetry.space_group_name_H-M   'P 1'
#
loop_
_entity.id
_entity.type
_entity.pdbx_description
1 polymer ?
#
loop_
_entity_poly.entity_id
_entity_poly.type
_entity_poly.pdbx_seq_one_letter_code
_entity_poly.pdbx_strand_id
1 'polypeptide(L)'
;MEIVMVHGYFLRGTGSNLFVANTCRELCKLGHQVKLFCQEEKPQLFDFIETAWDFDRHNHNITIVYQQATPYPGKCQLYRPNLNGFLPVYVYDNYPGYVVKTYSDCTPAEIEAYIEDNR
;
A
#
# COMPACT_ATOMS: atom_id res chain seq x y z
N MET A 1 17.41 11.49 -0.26
CA MET A 1 16.96 11.04 -1.60
C MET A 1 15.47 10.80 -1.53
N GLU A 2 14.76 10.95 -2.65
CA GLU A 2 13.38 10.48 -2.78
C GLU A 2 13.38 9.05 -3.29
N ILE A 3 12.60 8.18 -2.67
CA ILE A 3 12.48 6.76 -3.00
C ILE A 3 11.00 6.44 -3.15
N VAL A 4 10.63 5.83 -4.27
CA VAL A 4 9.29 5.29 -4.48
C VAL A 4 9.32 3.79 -4.18
N MET A 5 8.46 3.35 -3.27
CA MET A 5 8.25 1.94 -2.95
C MET A 5 6.83 1.56 -3.39
N VAL A 6 6.71 0.65 -4.35
CA VAL A 6 5.41 0.13 -4.81
C VAL A 6 5.23 -1.28 -4.29
N HIS A 7 4.21 -1.48 -3.47
CA HIS A 7 3.88 -2.75 -2.84
C HIS A 7 2.36 -2.88 -2.76
N GLY A 8 1.74 -3.59 -3.72
CA GLY A 8 0.29 -3.64 -3.90
C GLY A 8 -0.53 -4.34 -2.80
N TYR A 9 0.06 -4.59 -1.62
CA TYR A 9 -0.54 -5.32 -0.52
C TYR A 9 -0.41 -4.55 0.81
N PHE A 10 -0.76 -5.19 1.92
CA PHE A 10 -0.72 -4.60 3.26
C PHE A 10 0.70 -4.60 3.84
N LEU A 11 0.90 -4.05 5.03
CA LEU A 11 2.21 -3.95 5.69
C LEU A 11 2.38 -4.88 6.90
N ARG A 12 1.42 -5.80 7.10
CA ARG A 12 1.44 -6.82 8.17
C ARG A 12 1.17 -8.22 7.61
N GLY A 13 1.44 -9.24 8.41
CA GLY A 13 1.18 -10.64 8.05
C GLY A 13 2.37 -11.27 7.34
N THR A 14 2.31 -11.39 6.02
CA THR A 14 3.28 -12.15 5.22
C THR A 14 4.69 -11.54 5.22
N GLY A 15 5.69 -12.34 4.84
CA GLY A 15 7.10 -11.93 4.84
C GLY A 15 7.41 -10.72 3.96
N SER A 16 6.79 -10.61 2.78
CA SER A 16 6.95 -9.44 1.89
C SER A 16 6.42 -8.16 2.53
N ASN A 17 5.30 -8.24 3.24
CA ASN A 17 4.68 -7.10 3.90
C ASN A 17 5.59 -6.56 5.02
N LEU A 18 6.14 -7.47 5.83
CA LEU A 18 7.11 -7.12 6.88
C LEU A 18 8.42 -6.59 6.30
N PHE A 19 8.90 -7.16 5.20
CA PHE A 19 10.11 -6.70 4.52
C PHE A 19 9.95 -5.25 4.03
N VAL A 20 8.84 -4.93 3.36
CA VAL A 20 8.55 -3.58 2.88
C VAL A 20 8.41 -2.60 4.05
N ALA A 21 7.65 -2.96 5.09
CA ALA A 21 7.46 -2.12 6.27
C ALA A 21 8.81 -1.78 6.95
N ASN A 22 9.65 -2.79 7.18
CA ASN A 22 10.97 -2.58 7.79
C ASN A 22 11.90 -1.79 6.87
N THR A 23 11.89 -2.06 5.56
CA THR A 23 12.72 -1.32 4.59
C THR A 23 12.36 0.17 4.59
N CYS A 24 11.06 0.49 4.49
CA CYS A 24 10.60 1.89 4.54
C CYS A 24 10.98 2.58 5.86
N ARG A 25 10.85 1.88 7.00
CA ARG A 25 11.28 2.39 8.31
C ARG A 25 12.78 2.70 8.34
N GLU A 26 13.63 1.78 7.88
CA GLU A 26 15.08 1.97 7.88
C GLU A 26 15.50 3.09 6.91
N LEU A 27 14.86 3.21 5.75
CA LEU A 27 15.09 4.35 4.84
C LEU A 27 14.75 5.69 5.51
N CYS A 28 13.68 5.76 6.29
CA CYS A 28 13.33 6.97 7.05
C CYS A 28 14.38 7.29 8.12
N LYS A 29 14.89 6.27 8.84
CA LYS A 29 16.00 6.44 9.80
C LYS A 29 17.27 6.98 9.16
N LEU A 30 17.56 6.56 7.93
CA LEU A 30 18.68 7.06 7.13
C LEU A 30 18.44 8.47 6.53
N GLY A 31 17.28 9.10 6.80
CA GLY A 31 16.98 10.45 6.34
C GLY A 31 16.40 10.53 4.93
N HIS A 32 15.93 9.42 4.36
CA HIS A 32 15.31 9.41 3.03
C HIS A 32 13.82 9.75 3.06
N GLN A 33 13.33 10.33 1.96
CA GLN A 33 11.92 10.62 1.75
C GLN A 33 11.31 9.45 0.96
N VAL A 34 10.33 8.76 1.54
CA VAL A 34 9.72 7.55 0.98
C VAL A 34 8.30 7.84 0.55
N LYS A 35 7.97 7.56 -0.71
CA LYS A 35 6.60 7.53 -1.24
C LYS A 35 6.19 6.06 -1.36
N LEU A 36 5.38 5.58 -0.43
CA LEU A 36 4.97 4.18 -0.31
C LEU A 36 3.58 3.98 -0.88
N PHE A 37 3.46 3.26 -2.00
CA PHE A 37 2.18 2.83 -2.55
C PHE A 37 1.81 1.45 -1.99
N CYS A 38 0.74 1.36 -1.21
CA CYS A 38 0.29 0.09 -0.62
C CYS A 38 -1.18 0.13 -0.18
N GLN A 39 -1.69 -1.01 0.29
CA GLN A 39 -3.09 -1.18 0.69
C GLN A 39 -3.32 -1.17 2.21
N GLU A 40 -2.33 -0.73 2.99
CA GLU A 40 -2.47 -0.68 4.45
C GLU A 40 -3.53 0.32 4.89
N GLU A 41 -4.45 -0.14 5.75
CA GLU A 41 -5.60 0.62 6.21
C GLU A 41 -5.41 1.25 7.59
N LYS A 42 -4.40 0.79 8.35
CA LYS A 42 -4.13 1.23 9.73
C LYS A 42 -2.75 1.90 9.83
N PRO A 43 -2.53 3.05 9.17
CA PRO A 43 -1.23 3.73 9.16
C PRO A 43 -0.74 4.10 10.57
N GLN A 44 -1.64 4.31 11.52
CA GLN A 44 -1.34 4.60 12.92
C GLN A 44 -0.57 3.49 13.66
N LEU A 45 -0.48 2.28 13.09
CA LEU A 45 0.30 1.19 13.67
C LEU A 45 1.79 1.29 13.32
N PHE A 46 2.18 2.23 12.47
CA PHE A 46 3.54 2.39 11.97
C PHE A 46 4.10 3.75 12.35
N ASP A 47 5.05 3.74 13.27
CA ASP A 47 5.80 4.90 13.77
C ASP A 47 6.54 5.73 12.71
N PHE A 48 6.74 5.19 11.50
CA PHE A 48 7.47 5.85 10.41
C PHE A 48 6.57 6.48 9.35
N ILE A 49 5.27 6.17 9.33
CA ILE A 49 4.32 6.74 8.37
C ILE A 49 3.91 8.11 8.87
N GLU A 50 4.32 9.17 8.18
CA GLU A 50 3.99 10.55 8.54
C GLU A 50 2.60 10.94 8.05
N THR A 51 2.30 10.63 6.78
CA THR A 51 1.04 11.00 6.14
C THR A 51 0.51 9.81 5.36
N ALA A 52 -0.80 9.57 5.38
CA ALA A 52 -1.46 8.62 4.49
C ALA A 52 -2.52 9.31 3.64
N TRP A 53 -2.52 8.96 2.35
CA TRP A 53 -3.40 9.50 1.34
C TRP A 53 -4.26 8.38 0.74
N ASP A 54 -5.56 8.61 0.65
CA ASP A 54 -6.46 7.75 -0.10
C ASP A 54 -6.81 8.37 -1.43
N PHE A 55 -6.83 7.53 -2.45
CA PHE A 55 -7.35 7.87 -3.76
C PHE A 55 -8.87 7.71 -3.78
N ASP A 56 -9.55 8.56 -4.55
CA ASP A 56 -10.96 8.35 -4.86
C ASP A 56 -11.17 7.09 -5.71
N ARG A 57 -12.44 6.76 -5.97
CA ARG A 57 -12.82 5.54 -6.72
C ARG A 57 -12.23 5.44 -8.14
N HIS A 58 -11.80 6.57 -8.70
CA HIS A 58 -11.28 6.66 -10.07
C HIS A 58 -9.78 6.93 -10.08
N ASN A 59 -9.13 6.89 -8.92
CA ASN A 59 -7.72 7.22 -8.76
C ASN A 59 -7.28 8.59 -9.31
N HIS A 60 -8.20 9.56 -9.39
CA HIS A 60 -7.91 10.89 -9.95
C HIS A 60 -7.63 11.96 -8.89
N ASN A 61 -8.22 11.81 -7.70
CA ASN A 61 -8.04 12.74 -6.60
C ASN A 61 -7.51 12.00 -5.38
N ILE A 62 -6.72 12.70 -4.56
CA ILE A 62 -6.21 12.18 -3.31
C ILE A 62 -6.63 13.06 -2.13
N THR A 63 -6.87 12.43 -0.98
CA THR A 63 -7.21 13.10 0.27
C THR A 63 -6.37 12.58 1.41
N ILE A 64 -5.97 13.46 2.34
CA ILE A 64 -5.26 13.03 3.56
C ILE A 64 -6.27 12.35 4.47
N VAL A 65 -5.99 11.11 4.84
CA VAL A 65 -6.81 10.34 5.79
C VAL A 65 -6.13 10.12 7.14
N TYR A 66 -4.82 10.34 7.19
CA TYR A 66 -4.04 10.21 8.41
C TYR A 66 -2.79 11.08 8.36
N GLN A 67 -2.43 11.65 9.52
CA GLN A 67 -1.18 12.37 9.68
C GLN A 67 -0.67 12.26 11.13
N GLN A 68 0.63 12.10 11.31
CA GLN A 68 1.31 12.14 12.61
C GLN A 68 2.72 12.71 12.48
N ALA A 69 3.29 13.15 13.61
CA ALA A 69 4.72 13.39 13.69
C ALA A 69 5.47 12.06 13.80
N THR A 70 6.60 11.94 13.10
CA THR A 70 7.48 10.77 13.15
C THR A 70 8.82 11.15 13.77
N PRO A 71 9.49 10.25 14.52
CA PRO A 71 10.74 10.54 15.20
C PRO A 71 11.97 10.50 14.27
N TYR A 72 11.77 10.20 12.99
CA TYR A 72 12.84 9.95 12.03
C TYR A 72 13.18 11.20 11.21
N PRO A 73 14.44 11.37 10.79
CA PRO A 73 14.85 12.48 9.95
C PRO A 73 14.21 12.43 8.55
N GLY A 74 13.94 11.24 8.03
CA GLY A 74 13.21 11.00 6.79
C GLY A 74 11.71 10.84 7.02
N LYS A 75 10.90 11.10 5.98
CA LYS A 75 9.44 10.98 6.04
C LYS A 75 8.95 9.90 5.10
N CYS A 76 7.93 9.16 5.53
CA CYS A 76 7.18 8.24 4.68
C CYS A 76 5.78 8.79 4.45
N GLN A 77 5.42 8.96 3.18
CA GLN A 77 4.07 9.28 2.74
C GLN A 77 3.47 8.02 2.12
N LEU A 78 2.43 7.48 2.75
CA LEU A 78 1.67 6.36 2.23
C LEU A 78 0.62 6.86 1.25
N TYR A 79 0.51 6.18 0.12
CA TYR A 79 -0.48 6.40 -0.92
C TYR A 79 -1.24 5.09 -1.12
N ARG A 80 -2.58 5.14 -0.98
CA ARG A 80 -3.45 3.99 -1.14
C ARG A 80 -4.36 4.16 -2.36
N PRO A 81 -3.93 3.66 -3.54
CA PRO A 81 -4.80 3.57 -4.71
C PRO A 81 -6.03 2.72 -4.40
N ASN A 82 -7.16 3.10 -4.98
CA ASN A 82 -8.38 2.31 -4.91
C ASN A 82 -8.32 1.17 -5.94
N LEU A 83 -8.41 -0.08 -5.48
CA LEU A 83 -8.44 -1.28 -6.34
C LEU A 83 -9.86 -1.84 -6.55
N ASN A 84 -10.88 -1.03 -6.28
CA ASN A 84 -12.30 -1.39 -6.42
C ASN A 84 -12.71 -2.69 -5.69
N GLY A 85 -12.04 -3.00 -4.58
CA GLY A 85 -12.37 -4.13 -3.71
C GLY A 85 -12.01 -5.50 -4.26
N PHE A 86 -11.19 -5.60 -5.32
CA PHE A 86 -10.69 -6.88 -5.83
C PHE A 86 -9.17 -6.96 -5.73
N LEU A 87 -8.65 -8.09 -5.26
CA LEU A 87 -7.22 -8.29 -5.05
C LEU A 87 -6.78 -9.70 -5.49
N PRO A 88 -6.11 -9.82 -6.65
CA PRO A 88 -5.53 -11.08 -7.08
C PRO A 88 -4.19 -11.34 -6.37
N VAL A 89 -3.97 -12.59 -5.94
CA VAL A 89 -2.80 -13.01 -5.14
C VAL A 89 -2.17 -14.30 -5.66
N TYR A 90 -0.89 -14.51 -5.37
CA TYR A 90 -0.24 -15.82 -5.61
C TYR A 90 -0.53 -16.83 -4.49
N VAL A 91 -0.48 -16.37 -3.24
CA VAL A 91 -0.79 -17.17 -2.05
C VAL A 91 -2.00 -16.55 -1.39
N TYR A 92 -3.02 -17.38 -1.16
CA TYR A 92 -4.27 -16.91 -0.56
C TYR A 92 -4.06 -16.39 0.86
N ASP A 93 -4.63 -15.23 1.14
CA ASP A 93 -4.76 -14.65 2.48
C ASP A 93 -6.04 -13.79 2.53
N ASN A 94 -6.48 -13.41 3.73
CA ASN A 94 -7.65 -12.56 3.90
C ASN A 94 -7.22 -11.10 4.09
N TYR A 95 -7.68 -10.25 3.18
CA TYR A 95 -7.44 -8.82 3.21
C TYR A 95 -8.76 -8.08 3.49
N PRO A 96 -8.90 -7.39 4.63
CA PRO A 96 -10.11 -6.65 4.95
C PRO A 96 -10.49 -5.68 3.82
N GLY A 97 -11.76 -5.68 3.43
CA GLY A 97 -12.27 -4.82 2.35
C GLY A 97 -12.04 -5.36 0.93
N TYR A 98 -11.45 -6.56 0.77
CA TYR A 98 -11.16 -7.14 -0.53
C TYR A 98 -11.83 -8.50 -0.75
N VAL A 99 -12.33 -8.70 -1.97
CA VAL A 99 -12.55 -10.02 -2.55
C VAL A 99 -11.20 -10.50 -3.07
N VAL A 100 -10.70 -11.57 -2.46
CA VAL A 100 -9.38 -12.12 -2.77
C VAL A 100 -9.53 -13.40 -3.57
N LYS A 101 -8.76 -13.53 -4.65
CA LYS A 101 -8.66 -14.76 -5.45
C LYS A 101 -7.20 -15.07 -5.73
N THR A 102 -6.85 -16.35 -5.77
CA THR A 102 -5.55 -16.71 -6.33
C THR A 102 -5.57 -16.45 -7.84
N TYR A 103 -4.43 -16.14 -8.45
CA TYR A 103 -4.37 -15.91 -9.90
C TYR A 103 -4.93 -17.10 -10.71
N SER A 104 -4.79 -18.33 -10.21
CA SER A 104 -5.34 -19.53 -10.84
C SER A 104 -6.88 -19.61 -10.79
N ASP A 105 -7.51 -18.93 -9.84
CA ASP A 105 -8.96 -18.89 -9.64
C ASP A 105 -9.61 -17.65 -10.29
N CYS A 106 -8.80 -16.72 -10.81
CA CYS A 106 -9.28 -15.55 -11.54
C CYS A 106 -9.71 -15.93 -12.95
N THR A 107 -10.85 -15.39 -13.38
CA THR A 107 -11.24 -15.43 -14.80
C THR A 107 -10.43 -14.40 -15.61
N PRO A 108 -10.27 -14.59 -16.94
CA PRO A 108 -9.62 -13.59 -17.78
C PRO A 108 -10.25 -12.20 -17.70
N ALA A 109 -11.59 -12.13 -17.57
CA ALA A 109 -12.31 -10.87 -17.46
C ALA A 109 -12.01 -10.14 -16.14
N GLU A 110 -11.84 -10.86 -15.03
CA GLU A 110 -11.45 -10.27 -13.74
C GLU A 110 -10.01 -9.73 -13.77
N ILE A 111 -9.10 -10.44 -14.46
CA ILE A 111 -7.72 -9.97 -14.64
C ILE A 111 -7.70 -8.70 -15.49
N GLU A 112 -8.42 -8.67 -16.61
CA GLU A 112 -8.48 -7.51 -17.49
C GLU A 112 -9.07 -6.28 -16.78
N ALA A 113 -10.18 -6.46 -16.06
CA ALA A 113 -10.78 -5.39 -15.26
C ALA A 113 -9.81 -4.85 -14.20
N TYR A 114 -9.10 -5.74 -13.50
CA TYR A 114 -8.09 -5.34 -12.52
C TYR A 114 -6.93 -4.54 -13.16
N ILE A 115 -6.48 -4.93 -14.35
CA ILE A 115 -5.42 -4.21 -15.07
C ILE A 115 -5.90 -2.83 -15.49
N GLU A 116 -7.09 -2.72 -16.08
CA GLU A 116 -7.63 -1.43 -16.55
C GLU A 116 -7.89 -0.45 -15.40
N ASP A 117 -8.30 -0.93 -14.23
CA ASP A 117 -8.47 -0.11 -13.02
C ASP A 117 -7.12 0.43 -12.45
N ASN A 118 -5.99 -0.12 -12.88
CA ASN A 118 -4.64 0.19 -12.37
C ASN A 118 -3.68 0.73 -13.43
N ARG A 119 -4.20 1.18 -14.58
CA ARG A 119 -3.43 1.67 -15.72
C ARG A 119 -3.04 3.15 -15.61
#